data_AF-A0A831UZB3-F1
#
_entry.id   AF-A0A831UZB3-F1
#
_cell.length_a   1.000
_cell.length_b   1.000
_cell.length_c   1.000
_cell.angle_alpha   90.00
_cell.angle_beta   90.00
_cell.angle_gamma   90.00
#
_symmetry.space_group_name_H-M   'P 1'
#
loop_
_entity.id
_entity.type
_entity.pdbx_description
1 polymer ?
#
loop_
_entity_poly.entity_id
_entity_poly.type
_entity_poly.pdbx_seq_one_letter_code
_entity_poly.pdbx_strand_id
1 'polypeptide(L)'
;IDDYDVFLLQAHGRRRWQIENPPVHTAYREGLDVRILTDFTPTDEWVFEPGDMLYLPPGIPHHGVALDDCMTWSIGFRTPTQADLVGGVCDRLATLAPEVRYRDPNLSPSDNPGELDPATRQRLREWVLEAMTADANQLDRLIAETLTERPVDHADLYPRYHEEEIVGILDHLHEISELQRTPASRWLLLEPVANSGGNSGGDDPGHLCIDGQSHELDAESLPLARLLTRHVHVPGEALAERASNASARILLEKILTAGQLLIPDEDEQD
;
A
#
# COMPACT_ATOMS: atom_id res chain seq x y z
N ILE A 1 6.50 -12.77 18.12
CA ILE A 1 6.09 -13.38 16.84
C ILE A 1 5.44 -12.27 16.04
N ASP A 2 5.78 -12.17 14.77
CA ASP A 2 5.18 -11.21 13.85
C ASP A 2 4.38 -11.93 12.78
N ASP A 3 3.38 -11.23 12.25
CA ASP A 3 2.43 -11.72 11.24
C ASP A 3 2.88 -11.38 9.81
N TYR A 4 4.13 -10.96 9.66
CA TYR A 4 4.73 -10.46 8.41
C TYR A 4 6.17 -10.93 8.27
N ASP A 5 6.65 -10.97 7.04
CA ASP A 5 8.05 -11.22 6.73
C ASP A 5 8.92 -10.04 7.19
N VAL A 6 10.09 -10.33 7.74
CA VAL A 6 11.05 -9.30 8.14
C VAL A 6 12.48 -9.73 7.88
N PHE A 7 13.30 -8.78 7.41
CA PHE A 7 14.75 -8.88 7.43
C PHE A 7 15.29 -8.04 8.58
N LEU A 8 16.06 -8.65 9.46
CA LEU A 8 16.73 -8.02 10.58
C LEU A 8 18.20 -7.85 10.21
N LEU A 9 18.58 -6.66 9.76
CA LEU A 9 19.96 -6.30 9.42
C LEU A 9 20.65 -5.69 10.65
N GLN A 10 21.75 -6.29 11.08
CA GLN A 10 22.56 -5.72 12.14
C GLN A 10 23.37 -4.54 11.58
N ALA A 11 23.05 -3.32 12.00
CA ALA A 11 23.66 -2.10 11.47
C ALA A 11 24.84 -1.61 12.32
N HIS A 12 24.79 -1.81 13.64
CA HIS A 12 25.85 -1.41 14.57
C HIS A 12 25.89 -2.35 15.77
N GLY A 13 27.07 -2.58 16.37
CA GLY A 13 27.24 -3.43 17.54
C GLY A 13 26.79 -4.88 17.30
N ARG A 14 26.55 -5.62 18.38
CA ARG A 14 26.22 -7.04 18.36
C ARG A 14 24.91 -7.35 19.05
N ARG A 15 24.19 -8.30 18.48
CA ARG A 15 22.92 -8.79 19.02
C ARG A 15 22.89 -10.32 18.95
N ARG A 16 22.51 -10.95 20.06
CA ARG A 16 22.22 -12.39 20.09
C ARG A 16 20.78 -12.59 19.67
N TRP A 17 20.58 -13.26 18.54
CA TRP A 17 19.28 -13.67 18.04
C TRP A 17 19.04 -15.14 18.36
N GLN A 18 17.86 -15.43 18.88
CA GLN A 18 17.36 -16.78 19.09
C GLN A 18 16.02 -16.94 18.38
N ILE A 19 15.76 -18.12 17.82
CA ILE A 19 14.45 -18.45 17.22
C ILE A 19 13.96 -19.82 17.69
N GLU A 20 12.67 -20.09 17.52
CA GLU A 20 12.07 -21.42 17.70
C GLU A 20 11.42 -21.86 16.38
N ASN A 21 11.97 -22.89 15.74
CA ASN A 21 11.46 -23.40 14.47
C ASN A 21 11.50 -24.94 14.43
N PRO A 22 10.35 -25.64 14.35
CA PRO A 22 8.99 -25.09 14.24
C PRO A 22 8.50 -24.47 15.56
N PRO A 23 7.59 -23.49 15.51
CA PRO A 23 6.98 -22.91 16.72
C PRO A 23 6.26 -23.98 17.54
N VAL A 24 6.50 -24.00 18.85
CA VAL A 24 5.88 -24.96 19.79
C VAL A 24 4.80 -24.28 20.63
N HIS A 25 5.06 -23.05 21.08
CA HIS A 25 4.15 -22.26 21.90
C HIS A 25 3.93 -20.86 21.33
N THR A 26 2.65 -20.48 21.18
CA THR A 26 2.25 -19.18 20.61
C THR A 26 1.32 -18.39 21.52
N ALA A 27 1.13 -18.84 22.77
CA ALA A 27 0.34 -18.13 23.77
C ALA A 27 1.10 -16.89 24.28
N TYR A 28 0.38 -15.79 24.45
CA TYR A 28 0.93 -14.54 24.99
C TYR A 28 0.60 -14.37 26.47
N ARG A 29 1.48 -13.68 27.20
CA ARG A 29 1.22 -13.23 28.56
C ARG A 29 0.14 -12.16 28.56
N GLU A 30 -0.89 -12.35 29.39
CA GLU A 30 -1.96 -11.37 29.58
C GLU A 30 -1.50 -10.18 30.44
N GLY A 31 -2.17 -9.03 30.26
CA GLY A 31 -1.97 -7.84 31.11
C GLY A 31 -0.72 -7.02 30.80
N LEU A 32 -0.09 -7.22 29.64
CA LEU A 32 1.04 -6.42 29.15
C LEU A 32 0.65 -5.63 27.91
N ASP A 33 1.19 -4.42 27.76
CA ASP A 33 1.00 -3.58 26.57
C ASP A 33 1.80 -4.09 25.34
N VAL A 34 2.62 -5.11 25.53
CA VAL A 34 3.47 -5.72 24.50
C VAL A 34 3.22 -7.23 24.41
N ARG A 35 3.26 -7.77 23.19
CA ARG A 35 3.06 -9.20 22.91
C ARG A 35 4.31 -9.99 23.31
N ILE A 36 4.29 -10.64 24.49
CA ILE A 36 5.37 -11.51 24.98
C ILE A 36 4.85 -12.93 25.12
N LEU A 37 5.56 -13.91 24.58
CA LEU A 37 5.19 -15.33 24.71
C LEU A 37 5.27 -15.80 26.17
N THR A 38 4.38 -16.71 26.56
CA THR A 38 4.45 -17.33 27.89
C THR A 38 5.71 -18.17 28.04
N ASP A 39 6.01 -18.96 27.00
CA ASP A 39 7.10 -19.91 26.92
C ASP A 39 7.81 -19.76 25.56
N PHE A 40 9.13 -19.96 25.56
CA PHE A 40 9.97 -19.89 24.37
C PHE A 40 11.19 -20.79 24.59
N THR A 41 11.34 -21.82 23.75
CA THR A 41 12.50 -22.73 23.81
C THR A 41 13.27 -22.58 22.51
N PRO A 42 14.40 -21.85 22.51
CA PRO A 42 15.11 -21.57 21.27
C PRO A 42 15.69 -22.86 20.68
N THR A 43 15.44 -23.08 19.40
CA THR A 43 16.02 -24.19 18.62
C THR A 43 17.35 -23.79 18.00
N ASP A 44 17.50 -22.51 17.69
CA ASP A 44 18.67 -21.94 17.03
C ASP A 44 19.07 -20.62 17.70
N GLU A 45 20.37 -20.34 17.68
CA GLU A 45 20.96 -19.15 18.28
C GLU A 45 22.19 -18.70 17.48
N TRP A 46 22.30 -17.38 17.32
CA TRP A 46 23.46 -16.73 16.72
C TRP A 46 23.80 -15.41 17.42
N VAL A 47 25.05 -14.98 17.32
CA VAL A 47 25.46 -13.61 17.66
C VAL A 47 25.81 -12.91 16.36
N PHE A 48 25.08 -11.85 16.05
CA PHE A 48 25.23 -11.09 14.83
C PHE A 48 26.19 -9.92 15.04
N GLU A 49 27.00 -9.66 14.03
CA GLU A 49 27.88 -8.49 13.89
C GLU A 49 27.36 -7.57 12.78
N PRO A 50 27.84 -6.31 12.67
CA PRO A 50 27.39 -5.40 11.63
C PRO A 50 27.55 -5.99 10.21
N GLY A 51 26.45 -6.00 9.45
CA GLY A 51 26.36 -6.62 8.12
C GLY A 51 25.64 -7.96 8.08
N ASP A 52 25.51 -8.66 9.22
CA ASP A 52 24.74 -9.90 9.30
C ASP A 52 23.23 -9.63 9.18
N MET A 53 22.53 -10.54 8.50
CA MET A 53 21.09 -10.39 8.22
C MET A 53 20.32 -11.68 8.47
N LEU A 54 19.20 -11.57 9.18
CA LEU A 54 18.29 -12.67 9.49
C LEU A 54 16.96 -12.43 8.80
N TYR A 55 16.55 -13.37 7.96
CA TYR A 55 15.20 -13.39 7.43
C TYR A 55 14.29 -14.25 8.33
N LEU A 56 13.12 -13.71 8.66
CA LEU A 56 12.09 -14.42 9.40
C LEU A 56 10.77 -14.37 8.61
N PRO A 57 10.18 -15.52 8.24
CA PRO A 57 8.82 -15.56 7.75
C PRO A 57 7.80 -15.33 8.90
N PRO A 58 6.52 -15.06 8.56
CA PRO A 58 5.46 -14.91 9.54
C PRO A 58 5.37 -16.10 10.48
N GLY A 59 5.04 -15.84 11.75
CA GLY A 59 4.75 -16.90 12.71
C GLY A 59 5.97 -17.48 13.43
N ILE A 60 7.20 -17.05 13.13
CA ILE A 60 8.41 -17.54 13.81
C ILE A 60 8.68 -16.75 15.11
N PRO A 61 8.65 -17.41 16.29
CA PRO A 61 9.14 -16.84 17.53
C PRO A 61 10.61 -16.50 17.42
N HIS A 62 10.94 -15.28 17.83
CA HIS A 62 12.31 -14.78 17.83
C HIS A 62 12.53 -13.90 19.05
N HIS A 63 13.77 -13.89 19.54
CA HIS A 63 14.18 -13.13 20.71
C HIS A 63 15.59 -12.58 20.48
N GLY A 64 15.69 -11.25 20.39
CA GLY A 64 16.94 -10.54 20.13
C GLY A 64 17.42 -9.77 21.35
N VAL A 65 18.57 -10.14 21.89
CA VAL A 65 19.18 -9.49 23.06
C VAL A 65 20.46 -8.77 22.64
N ALA A 66 20.51 -7.45 22.86
CA ALA A 66 21.73 -6.67 22.64
C ALA A 66 22.85 -7.15 23.58
N LEU A 67 24.07 -7.29 23.04
CA LEU A 67 25.25 -7.66 23.84
C LEU A 67 26.14 -6.45 24.16
N ASP A 68 25.99 -5.38 23.39
CA ASP A 68 26.63 -4.08 23.54
C ASP A 68 25.70 -3.01 22.91
N ASP A 69 26.15 -1.76 22.85
CA ASP A 69 25.42 -0.67 22.20
C ASP A 69 25.23 -1.00 20.72
N CYS A 70 24.00 -1.33 20.33
CA CYS A 70 23.72 -1.92 19.03
C CYS A 70 22.49 -1.32 18.36
N MET A 71 22.45 -1.44 17.03
CA MET A 71 21.35 -1.01 16.19
C MET A 71 21.02 -2.11 15.19
N THR A 72 19.73 -2.39 15.05
CA THR A 72 19.20 -3.35 14.07
C THR A 72 18.17 -2.62 13.23
N TRP A 73 18.28 -2.71 11.91
CA TRP A 73 17.28 -2.23 10.98
C TRP A 73 16.33 -3.36 10.63
N SER A 74 15.06 -3.17 10.95
CA SER A 74 13.99 -4.12 10.62
C SER A 74 13.31 -3.70 9.32
N ILE A 75 13.56 -4.44 8.25
CA ILE A 75 12.94 -4.23 6.95
C ILE A 75 11.71 -5.15 6.90
N GLY A 76 10.58 -4.61 7.36
CA GLY A 76 9.31 -5.33 7.46
C GLY A 76 8.49 -5.25 6.18
N PHE A 77 7.87 -6.36 5.82
CA PHE A 77 6.83 -6.42 4.81
C PHE A 77 5.47 -6.15 5.46
N ARG A 78 4.48 -5.79 4.64
CA ARG A 78 3.10 -5.64 5.11
C ARG A 78 2.24 -6.70 4.46
N THR A 79 1.45 -7.37 5.30
CA THR A 79 0.45 -8.33 4.88
C THR A 79 -0.89 -7.83 5.40
N PRO A 80 -1.74 -7.22 4.56
CA PRO A 80 -3.06 -6.78 5.00
C PRO A 80 -3.92 -8.00 5.36
N THR A 81 -4.72 -7.86 6.40
CA THR A 81 -5.74 -8.87 6.71
C THR A 81 -6.90 -8.77 5.73
N GLN A 82 -7.72 -9.82 5.65
CA GLN A 82 -8.97 -9.75 4.91
C GLN A 82 -9.88 -8.62 5.43
N ALA A 83 -9.88 -8.38 6.74
CA ALA A 83 -10.67 -7.31 7.35
C ALA A 83 -10.19 -5.92 6.90
N ASP A 84 -8.87 -5.71 6.81
CA ASP A 84 -8.30 -4.44 6.34
C ASP A 84 -8.71 -4.14 4.89
N LEU A 85 -8.59 -5.14 4.01
CA LEU A 85 -8.97 -4.99 2.60
C LEU A 85 -10.48 -4.80 2.43
N VAL A 86 -11.30 -5.63 3.07
CA VAL A 86 -12.77 -5.53 2.97
C VAL A 86 -13.24 -4.20 3.55
N GLY A 87 -12.71 -3.78 4.70
CA GLY A 87 -13.04 -2.51 5.33
C GLY A 87 -12.72 -1.33 4.41
N GLY A 88 -11.48 -1.21 3.96
CA GLY A 88 -11.05 -0.09 3.11
C GLY A 88 -11.77 -0.03 1.77
N VAL A 89 -12.00 -1.17 1.11
CA VAL A 89 -12.77 -1.22 -0.14
C VAL A 89 -14.23 -0.82 0.08
N CYS A 90 -14.87 -1.33 1.13
CA CYS A 90 -16.26 -0.98 1.46
C CYS A 90 -16.42 0.51 1.78
N ASP A 91 -15.50 1.09 2.55
CA ASP A 91 -15.52 2.52 2.88
C ASP A 91 -15.43 3.36 1.60
N ARG A 92 -14.53 3.00 0.68
CA ARG A 92 -14.40 3.68 -0.61
C ARG A 92 -15.62 3.47 -1.51
N LEU A 93 -16.13 2.24 -1.63
CA LEU A 93 -17.36 1.96 -2.37
C LEU A 93 -18.53 2.79 -1.86
N ALA A 94 -18.68 2.94 -0.55
CA ALA A 94 -19.75 3.73 0.05
C ALA A 94 -19.69 5.22 -0.37
N THR A 95 -18.50 5.77 -0.60
CA THR A 95 -18.34 7.16 -1.10
C THR A 95 -18.72 7.32 -2.57
N LEU A 96 -18.61 6.25 -3.37
CA LEU A 96 -18.92 6.23 -4.80
C LEU A 96 -20.37 5.79 -5.09
N ALA A 97 -21.00 5.10 -4.12
CA ALA A 97 -22.31 4.53 -4.29
C ALA A 97 -23.36 5.61 -4.60
N PRO A 98 -24.21 5.41 -5.62
CA PRO A 98 -25.27 6.35 -5.93
C PRO A 98 -26.31 6.37 -4.80
N GLU A 99 -26.96 7.51 -4.58
CA GLU A 99 -28.05 7.66 -3.60
C GLU A 99 -29.36 6.99 -4.08
N VAL A 100 -29.31 5.67 -4.30
CA VAL A 100 -30.47 4.87 -4.67
C VAL A 100 -31.07 4.25 -3.41
N ARG A 101 -32.40 4.33 -3.29
CA ARG A 101 -33.13 3.71 -2.18
C ARG A 101 -33.68 2.35 -2.61
N TYR A 102 -33.52 1.35 -1.74
CA TYR A 102 -34.21 0.08 -1.89
C TYR A 102 -35.73 0.30 -1.98
N ARG A 103 -36.39 -0.47 -2.86
CA ARG A 103 -37.84 -0.44 -3.07
C ARG A 103 -38.38 -1.85 -3.26
N ASP A 104 -39.54 -2.11 -2.69
CA ASP A 104 -40.28 -3.36 -2.76
C ASP A 104 -41.75 -3.12 -3.12
N PRO A 105 -42.05 -2.60 -4.33
CA PRO A 105 -43.42 -2.22 -4.72
C PRO A 105 -44.41 -3.40 -4.74
N ASN A 106 -43.90 -4.63 -4.74
CA ASN A 106 -44.69 -5.87 -4.75
C ASN A 106 -44.73 -6.56 -3.37
N LEU A 107 -44.47 -5.83 -2.28
CA LEU A 107 -44.50 -6.38 -0.92
C LEU A 107 -45.90 -6.90 -0.57
N SER A 108 -45.98 -8.17 -0.17
CA SER A 108 -47.21 -8.79 0.34
C SER A 108 -47.25 -8.75 1.87
N PRO A 109 -48.45 -8.73 2.49
CA PRO A 109 -48.59 -8.87 3.94
C PRO A 109 -47.88 -10.14 4.44
N SER A 110 -47.11 -10.00 5.52
CA SER A 110 -46.46 -11.12 6.21
C SER A 110 -47.31 -11.61 7.39
N ASP A 111 -47.38 -12.92 7.58
CA ASP A 111 -47.99 -13.53 8.77
C ASP A 111 -47.19 -13.23 10.05
N ASN A 112 -45.86 -13.05 9.92
CA ASN A 112 -44.97 -12.65 11.00
C ASN A 112 -44.26 -11.33 10.64
N PRO A 113 -44.69 -10.18 11.20
CA PRO A 113 -44.07 -8.88 10.91
C PRO A 113 -42.59 -8.75 11.32
N GLY A 114 -42.08 -9.63 12.18
CA GLY A 114 -40.66 -9.65 12.58
C GLY A 114 -39.77 -10.51 11.67
N GLU A 115 -40.34 -11.22 10.69
CA GLU A 115 -39.59 -12.06 9.77
C GLU A 115 -39.02 -11.26 8.59
N LEU A 116 -37.72 -11.40 8.35
CA LEU A 116 -37.13 -11.04 7.06
C LEU A 116 -37.17 -12.27 6.15
N ASP A 117 -38.21 -12.35 5.33
CA ASP A 117 -38.53 -13.56 4.55
C ASP A 117 -37.38 -13.96 3.59
N PRO A 118 -37.29 -15.24 3.19
CA PRO A 118 -36.23 -15.71 2.30
C PRO A 118 -36.09 -14.92 0.98
N ALA A 119 -37.19 -14.46 0.38
CA ALA A 119 -37.15 -13.72 -0.88
C ALA A 119 -36.58 -12.31 -0.67
N THR A 120 -36.98 -11.63 0.41
CA THR A 120 -36.40 -10.33 0.77
C THR A 120 -34.92 -10.44 1.13
N ARG A 121 -34.51 -11.48 1.87
CA ARG A 121 -33.08 -11.76 2.13
C ARG A 121 -32.27 -11.96 0.86
N GLN A 122 -32.81 -12.67 -0.12
CA GLN A 122 -32.14 -12.88 -1.41
C GLN A 122 -31.96 -11.55 -2.15
N ARG A 123 -33.03 -10.76 -2.30
CA ARG A 123 -32.98 -9.45 -2.97
C ARG A 123 -31.98 -8.50 -2.31
N LEU A 124 -31.97 -8.40 -0.98
CA LEU A 124 -31.03 -7.53 -0.27
C LEU A 124 -29.57 -8.02 -0.41
N ARG A 125 -29.34 -9.34 -0.42
CA ARG A 125 -28.00 -9.89 -0.67
C ARG A 125 -27.52 -9.57 -2.07
N GLU A 126 -28.36 -9.80 -3.08
CA GLU A 126 -28.07 -9.45 -4.48
C GLU A 126 -27.80 -7.95 -4.62
N TRP A 127 -28.62 -7.09 -3.99
CA TRP A 127 -28.42 -5.65 -3.99
C TRP A 127 -27.05 -5.23 -3.44
N VAL A 128 -26.60 -5.84 -2.35
CA VAL A 128 -25.27 -5.58 -1.77
C VAL A 128 -24.17 -6.11 -2.69
N LEU A 129 -24.31 -7.32 -3.22
CA LEU A 129 -23.31 -7.90 -4.13
C LEU A 129 -23.18 -7.11 -5.43
N GLU A 130 -24.30 -6.70 -6.03
CA GLU A 130 -24.32 -5.84 -7.21
C GLU A 130 -23.57 -4.53 -6.97
N ALA A 131 -23.76 -3.90 -5.80
CA ALA A 131 -23.02 -2.69 -5.44
C ALA A 131 -21.50 -2.93 -5.30
N MET A 132 -21.08 -4.15 -4.95
CA MET A 132 -19.66 -4.52 -4.81
C MET A 132 -19.02 -5.04 -6.10
N THR A 133 -19.79 -5.64 -7.01
CA THR A 133 -19.27 -6.38 -8.18
C THR A 133 -19.66 -5.75 -9.52
N ALA A 134 -20.18 -4.52 -9.53
CA ALA A 134 -20.66 -3.87 -10.76
C ALA A 134 -19.54 -3.69 -11.81
N ASP A 135 -18.29 -3.52 -11.38
CA ASP A 135 -17.14 -3.31 -12.27
C ASP A 135 -15.86 -3.89 -11.62
N ALA A 136 -15.25 -4.90 -12.26
CA ALA A 136 -14.03 -5.54 -11.77
C ALA A 136 -12.83 -4.58 -11.80
N ASN A 137 -12.75 -3.71 -12.82
CA ASN A 137 -11.66 -2.74 -12.94
C ASN A 137 -11.76 -1.69 -11.82
N GLN A 138 -13.00 -1.27 -11.49
CA GLN A 138 -13.24 -0.43 -10.33
C GLN A 138 -12.78 -1.11 -9.03
N LEU A 139 -13.10 -2.40 -8.85
CA LEU A 139 -12.67 -3.14 -7.66
C LEU A 139 -11.14 -3.22 -7.55
N ASP A 140 -10.44 -3.52 -8.64
CA ASP A 140 -8.98 -3.56 -8.68
C ASP A 140 -8.37 -2.20 -8.29
N ARG A 141 -8.93 -1.10 -8.81
CA ARG A 141 -8.55 0.28 -8.43
C ARG A 141 -8.76 0.54 -6.94
N LEU A 142 -9.90 0.16 -6.38
CA LEU A 142 -10.20 0.37 -4.96
C LEU A 142 -9.29 -0.45 -4.04
N ILE A 143 -8.91 -1.67 -4.46
CA ILE A 143 -7.92 -2.48 -3.77
C ILE A 143 -6.57 -1.76 -3.78
N ALA A 144 -6.11 -1.29 -4.94
CA ALA A 144 -4.83 -0.60 -5.07
C ALA A 144 -4.77 0.71 -4.26
N GLU A 145 -5.85 1.49 -4.24
CA GLU A 145 -5.97 2.66 -3.38
C GLU A 145 -5.90 2.26 -1.89
N THR A 146 -6.63 1.23 -1.47
CA THR A 146 -6.59 0.76 -0.07
C THR A 146 -5.19 0.30 0.34
N LEU A 147 -4.48 -0.40 -0.53
CA LEU A 147 -3.12 -0.89 -0.27
C LEU A 147 -2.08 0.24 -0.20
N THR A 148 -2.28 1.29 -0.99
CA THR A 148 -1.36 2.43 -1.04
C THR A 148 -1.67 3.48 0.00
N GLU A 149 -2.82 3.43 0.67
CA GLU A 149 -3.24 4.44 1.64
C GLU A 149 -2.15 4.76 2.68
N ARG A 150 -1.85 6.06 2.80
CA ARG A 150 -0.77 6.57 3.65
C ARG A 150 -1.20 6.65 5.11
N PRO A 151 -0.33 6.29 6.08
CA PRO A 151 -0.59 6.55 7.49
C PRO A 151 -0.70 8.05 7.76
N VAL A 152 -1.66 8.46 8.60
CA VAL A 152 -1.97 9.88 8.84
C VAL A 152 -0.78 10.66 9.43
N ASP A 153 0.04 10.00 10.24
CA ASP A 153 1.21 10.54 10.93
C ASP A 153 2.45 10.71 10.03
N HIS A 154 2.41 10.23 8.79
CA HIS A 154 3.53 10.36 7.86
C HIS A 154 3.55 11.70 7.10
N ALA A 155 2.60 12.61 7.35
CA ALA A 155 2.46 13.85 6.57
C ALA A 155 3.69 14.76 6.61
N ASP A 156 4.46 14.75 7.69
CA ASP A 156 5.67 15.57 7.84
C ASP A 156 6.90 14.96 7.14
N LEU A 157 6.80 13.75 6.60
CA LEU A 157 7.86 13.09 5.82
C LEU A 157 7.85 13.48 4.33
N TYR A 158 6.92 14.35 3.92
CA TYR A 158 6.73 14.74 2.52
C TYR A 158 7.26 16.17 2.31
N PRO A 159 8.00 16.44 1.22
CA PRO A 159 8.31 17.80 0.83
C PRO A 159 7.02 18.59 0.55
N ARG A 160 7.07 19.89 0.81
CA ARG A 160 5.98 20.82 0.50
C ARG A 160 6.48 21.83 -0.50
N TYR A 161 6.29 21.55 -1.78
CA TYR A 161 6.64 22.48 -2.84
C TYR A 161 5.54 23.53 -3.01
N HIS A 162 5.94 24.78 -3.14
CA HIS A 162 5.08 25.84 -3.63
C HIS A 162 4.92 25.73 -5.15
N GLU A 163 3.83 26.30 -5.68
CA GLU A 163 3.50 26.25 -7.11
C GLU A 163 4.65 26.75 -8.01
N GLU A 164 5.32 27.84 -7.61
CA GLU A 164 6.48 28.40 -8.33
C GLU A 164 7.67 27.42 -8.37
N GLU A 165 7.89 26.66 -7.29
CA GLU A 165 8.95 25.64 -7.21
C GLU A 165 8.62 24.46 -8.12
N ILE A 166 7.36 24.01 -8.15
CA ILE A 166 6.91 22.93 -9.04
C ILE A 166 7.12 23.32 -10.50
N VAL A 167 6.73 24.54 -10.88
CA VAL A 167 6.98 25.06 -12.23
C VAL A 167 8.47 25.07 -12.54
N GLY A 168 9.30 25.56 -11.60
CA GLY A 168 10.76 25.57 -11.73
C GLY A 168 11.34 24.16 -11.95
N ILE A 169 10.91 23.18 -11.14
CA ILE A 169 11.32 21.77 -11.25
C ILE A 169 10.94 21.22 -12.63
N LEU A 170 9.69 21.41 -13.06
CA LEU A 170 9.18 20.89 -14.33
C LEU A 170 9.85 21.53 -15.56
N ASP A 171 10.26 22.79 -15.47
CA ASP A 171 10.94 23.49 -16.55
C ASP A 171 12.43 23.13 -16.66
N HIS A 172 13.05 22.72 -15.55
CA HIS A 172 14.49 22.43 -15.46
C HIS A 172 14.79 20.96 -15.10
N LEU A 173 13.88 20.02 -15.39
CA LEU A 173 14.08 18.58 -15.10
C LEU A 173 15.41 18.04 -15.64
N HIS A 174 15.85 18.47 -16.83
CA HIS A 174 17.13 18.04 -17.41
C HIS A 174 18.38 18.50 -16.63
N GLU A 175 18.24 19.53 -15.79
CA GLU A 175 19.32 20.07 -14.96
C GLU A 175 19.37 19.39 -13.58
N ILE A 176 18.30 18.69 -13.19
CA ILE A 176 18.22 17.94 -11.94
C ILE A 176 18.91 16.58 -12.13
N SER A 177 19.84 16.26 -11.24
CA SER A 177 20.57 14.98 -11.24
C SER A 177 19.60 13.81 -11.12
N GLU A 178 18.78 13.80 -10.07
CA GLU A 178 17.73 12.82 -9.83
C GLU A 178 16.59 13.37 -8.96
N LEU A 179 15.42 12.75 -9.12
CA LEU A 179 14.32 12.80 -8.17
C LEU A 179 14.11 11.42 -7.56
N GLN A 180 13.72 11.39 -6.29
CA GLN A 180 13.44 10.17 -5.55
C GLN A 180 11.96 10.12 -5.17
N ARG A 181 11.35 8.94 -5.21
CA ARG A 181 10.07 8.70 -4.52
C ARG A 181 10.24 9.00 -3.05
N THR A 182 9.36 9.85 -2.51
CA THR A 182 9.33 10.15 -1.08
C THR A 182 9.29 8.82 -0.32
N PRO A 183 10.25 8.51 0.58
CA PRO A 183 10.38 7.17 1.18
C PRO A 183 9.13 6.67 1.90
N ALA A 184 8.32 7.59 2.44
CA ALA A 184 7.06 7.29 3.11
C ALA A 184 5.89 7.01 2.14
N SER A 185 6.05 7.32 0.86
CA SER A 185 5.01 7.18 -0.17
C SER A 185 4.90 5.76 -0.71
N ARG A 186 3.66 5.35 -1.02
CA ARG A 186 3.34 3.99 -1.46
C ARG A 186 2.73 4.03 -2.84
N TRP A 187 3.31 3.26 -3.75
CA TRP A 187 3.01 3.31 -5.17
C TRP A 187 2.61 1.94 -5.67
N LEU A 188 1.51 1.87 -6.44
CA LEU A 188 1.11 0.69 -7.21
C LEU A 188 0.71 1.12 -8.62
N LEU A 189 1.07 0.31 -9.61
CA LEU A 189 0.64 0.48 -11.00
C LEU A 189 -0.31 -0.66 -11.37
N LEU A 190 -1.50 -0.30 -11.80
CA LEU A 190 -2.41 -1.18 -12.53
C LEU A 190 -2.16 -0.95 -14.02
N GLU A 191 -1.65 -1.97 -14.71
CA GLU A 191 -1.41 -1.92 -16.15
C GLU A 191 -2.74 -1.95 -16.91
N PRO A 192 -2.87 -1.25 -18.05
CA PRO A 192 -4.07 -1.34 -18.89
C PRO A 192 -4.30 -2.77 -19.36
N VAL A 193 -5.57 -3.18 -19.36
CA VAL A 193 -6.00 -4.50 -19.81
C VAL A 193 -6.99 -4.32 -20.96
N ALA A 194 -6.56 -4.74 -22.16
CA ALA A 194 -7.45 -4.82 -23.31
C ALA A 194 -8.43 -5.98 -23.09
N ASN A 195 -9.73 -5.68 -23.10
CA ASN A 195 -10.72 -6.63 -22.66
C ASN A 195 -10.91 -7.74 -23.72
N SER A 196 -10.25 -8.88 -23.51
CA SER A 196 -10.16 -9.96 -24.50
C SER A 196 -11.32 -10.96 -24.41
N GLY A 197 -12.29 -10.77 -23.50
CA GLY A 197 -13.46 -11.66 -23.44
C GLY A 197 -14.40 -11.47 -22.26
N GLY A 198 -15.68 -11.21 -22.57
CA GLY A 198 -16.84 -11.74 -21.86
C GLY A 198 -17.33 -11.05 -20.58
N ASN A 199 -16.49 -10.32 -19.84
CA ASN A 199 -16.96 -9.55 -18.68
C ASN A 199 -17.24 -8.09 -19.06
N SER A 200 -18.35 -7.57 -18.54
CA SER A 200 -19.01 -6.29 -18.88
C SER A 200 -18.25 -5.00 -18.53
N GLY A 201 -16.92 -5.05 -18.36
CA GLY A 201 -16.07 -3.86 -18.22
C GLY A 201 -15.66 -3.34 -19.61
N GLY A 202 -15.43 -2.03 -19.75
CA GLY A 202 -14.71 -1.51 -20.91
C GLY A 202 -13.24 -1.98 -20.91
N ASP A 203 -12.45 -1.48 -21.85
CA ASP A 203 -10.98 -1.56 -21.70
C ASP A 203 -10.57 -0.83 -20.41
N ASP A 204 -9.72 -1.45 -19.59
CA ASP A 204 -9.14 -0.76 -18.43
C ASP A 204 -8.01 0.16 -18.91
N PRO A 205 -8.10 1.49 -18.73
CA PRO A 205 -7.04 2.42 -19.08
C PRO A 205 -5.75 2.22 -18.27
N GLY A 206 -5.82 1.48 -17.16
CA GLY A 206 -4.74 1.37 -16.18
C GLY A 206 -4.70 2.59 -15.26
N HIS A 207 -4.11 2.41 -14.09
CA HIS A 207 -4.12 3.40 -13.02
C HIS A 207 -2.78 3.45 -12.29
N LEU A 208 -2.27 4.65 -12.02
CA LEU A 208 -1.22 4.86 -11.04
C LEU A 208 -1.84 5.22 -9.70
N CYS A 209 -1.70 4.34 -8.71
CA CYS A 209 -2.22 4.55 -7.36
C CYS A 209 -1.08 4.95 -6.42
N ILE A 210 -1.23 6.11 -5.77
CA ILE A 210 -0.24 6.64 -4.84
C ILE A 210 -0.96 7.16 -3.60
N ASP A 211 -0.53 6.71 -2.42
CA ASP A 211 -1.02 7.20 -1.13
C ASP A 211 -2.56 7.18 -0.96
N GLY A 212 -3.22 6.20 -1.58
CA GLY A 212 -4.67 6.04 -1.52
C GLY A 212 -5.47 6.85 -2.53
N GLN A 213 -4.79 7.52 -3.46
CA GLN A 213 -5.40 8.19 -4.63
C GLN A 213 -5.02 7.44 -5.90
N SER A 214 -5.89 7.49 -6.91
CA SER A 214 -5.63 6.92 -8.23
C SER A 214 -5.62 7.99 -9.33
N HIS A 215 -4.75 7.79 -10.31
CA HIS A 215 -4.66 8.57 -11.53
C HIS A 215 -4.87 7.65 -12.72
N GLU A 216 -5.95 7.85 -13.46
CA GLU A 216 -6.20 7.17 -14.74
C GLU A 216 -5.08 7.48 -15.74
N LEU A 217 -4.65 6.47 -16.48
CA LEU A 217 -3.53 6.56 -17.42
C LEU A 217 -4.02 6.49 -18.87
N ASP A 218 -3.38 7.28 -19.72
CA ASP A 218 -3.51 7.18 -21.16
C ASP A 218 -2.19 6.70 -21.79
N ALA A 219 -2.16 6.60 -23.12
CA ALA A 219 -0.97 6.17 -23.85
C ALA A 219 0.25 7.11 -23.65
N GLU A 220 0.02 8.38 -23.30
CA GLU A 220 1.07 9.38 -23.12
C GLU A 220 1.66 9.37 -21.71
N SER A 221 0.83 9.14 -20.69
CA SER A 221 1.20 9.15 -19.26
C SER A 221 1.66 7.79 -18.73
N LEU A 222 1.23 6.68 -19.33
CA LEU A 222 1.63 5.33 -18.92
C LEU A 222 3.16 5.09 -18.91
N PRO A 223 3.95 5.55 -19.91
CA PRO A 223 5.40 5.41 -19.87
C PRO A 223 6.06 6.07 -18.65
N LEU A 224 5.55 7.24 -18.23
CA LEU A 224 6.02 7.92 -17.02
C LEU A 224 5.66 7.12 -15.77
N ALA A 225 4.42 6.65 -15.65
CA ALA A 225 3.97 5.84 -14.51
C ALA A 225 4.79 4.55 -14.35
N ARG A 226 5.12 3.88 -15.46
CA ARG A 226 6.00 2.69 -15.47
C ARG A 226 7.42 3.03 -15.02
N LEU A 227 7.97 4.18 -15.42
CA LEU A 227 9.30 4.64 -15.01
C LEU A 227 9.33 4.87 -13.48
N LEU A 228 8.37 5.62 -12.96
CA LEU A 228 8.27 6.02 -11.56
C LEU A 228 8.01 4.85 -10.61
N THR A 229 7.25 3.83 -11.04
CA THR A 229 6.99 2.64 -10.20
C THR A 229 8.13 1.62 -10.25
N ARG A 230 8.88 1.57 -11.36
CA ARG A 230 10.04 0.68 -11.51
C ARG A 230 11.24 1.12 -10.69
N HIS A 231 11.45 2.41 -10.52
CA HIS A 231 12.66 2.96 -9.90
C HIS A 231 12.31 3.82 -8.67
N VAL A 232 13.14 3.76 -7.63
CA VAL A 232 13.01 4.66 -6.46
C VAL A 232 13.64 6.01 -6.77
N HIS A 233 14.84 6.00 -7.36
CA HIS A 233 15.56 7.18 -7.84
C HIS A 233 15.47 7.22 -9.37
N VAL A 234 15.13 8.38 -9.93
CA VAL A 234 14.92 8.57 -11.35
C VAL A 234 15.69 9.80 -11.83
N PRO A 235 16.58 9.67 -12.82
CA PRO A 235 17.29 10.80 -13.38
C PRO A 235 16.33 11.87 -13.91
N GLY A 236 16.64 13.15 -13.68
CA GLY A 236 15.81 14.26 -14.17
C GLY A 236 15.67 14.27 -15.69
N GLU A 237 16.74 13.92 -16.42
CA GLU A 237 16.70 13.76 -17.89
C GLU A 237 15.68 12.71 -18.35
N ALA A 238 15.59 11.56 -17.66
CA ALA A 238 14.63 10.51 -17.99
C ALA A 238 13.18 10.94 -17.70
N LEU A 239 12.97 11.73 -16.64
CA LEU A 239 11.66 12.32 -16.35
C LEU A 239 11.27 13.35 -17.40
N ALA A 240 12.20 14.21 -17.81
CA ALA A 240 11.95 15.21 -18.85
C ALA A 240 11.57 14.56 -20.19
N GLU A 241 12.24 13.47 -20.57
CA GLU A 241 11.93 12.73 -21.79
C GLU A 241 10.50 12.14 -21.73
N ARG A 242 10.11 11.54 -20.59
CA ARG A 242 8.79 10.89 -20.40
C ARG A 242 7.67 11.87 -20.09
N ALA A 243 7.96 13.04 -19.55
CA ALA A 243 7.00 14.11 -19.25
C ALA A 243 6.94 15.18 -20.36
N SER A 244 7.39 14.84 -21.58
CA SER A 244 7.39 15.75 -22.74
C SER A 244 6.00 16.04 -23.31
N ASN A 245 5.04 15.13 -23.09
CA ASN A 245 3.64 15.31 -23.51
C ASN A 245 2.77 15.92 -22.40
N ALA A 246 1.67 16.56 -22.78
CA ALA A 246 0.80 17.29 -21.87
C ALA A 246 0.23 16.40 -20.74
N SER A 247 -0.25 15.19 -21.08
CA SER A 247 -0.86 14.29 -20.09
C SER A 247 0.17 13.81 -19.04
N ALA A 248 1.35 13.38 -19.50
CA ALA A 248 2.44 12.97 -18.63
C ALA A 248 2.96 14.12 -17.74
N ARG A 249 3.05 15.33 -18.29
CA ARG A 249 3.45 16.52 -17.53
C ARG A 249 2.45 16.86 -16.43
N ILE A 250 1.14 16.81 -16.72
CA ILE A 250 0.08 17.00 -15.72
C ILE A 250 0.14 15.93 -14.63
N LEU A 251 0.43 14.67 -14.98
CA LEU A 251 0.61 13.61 -13.99
C LEU A 251 1.80 13.92 -13.07
N LEU A 252 2.96 14.30 -13.63
CA LEU A 252 4.14 14.64 -12.85
C LEU A 252 3.91 15.85 -11.93
N GLU A 253 3.21 16.87 -12.41
CA GLU A 253 2.83 18.05 -11.62
C GLU A 253 1.97 17.67 -10.41
N LYS A 254 0.97 16.79 -10.59
CA LYS A 254 0.13 16.29 -9.48
C LYS A 254 0.96 15.56 -8.43
N ILE A 255 1.89 14.71 -8.88
CA ILE A 255 2.80 13.95 -8.01
C ILE A 255 3.69 14.88 -7.19
N LEU A 256 4.27 15.91 -7.82
CA LEU A 256 5.08 16.93 -7.15
C LEU A 256 4.24 17.76 -6.16
N THR A 257 3.03 18.15 -6.55
CA THR A 257 2.09 18.89 -5.70
C THR A 257 1.74 18.11 -4.44
N ALA A 258 1.61 16.78 -4.55
CA ALA A 258 1.35 15.89 -3.43
C ALA A 258 2.62 15.57 -2.60
N GLY A 259 3.79 16.05 -3.01
CA GLY A 259 5.08 15.77 -2.36
C GLY A 259 5.50 14.30 -2.47
N GLN A 260 5.02 13.57 -3.48
CA GLN A 260 5.27 12.13 -3.64
C GLN A 260 6.64 11.85 -4.30
N LEU A 261 7.22 12.87 -4.91
CA LEU A 261 8.62 12.90 -5.33
C LEU A 261 9.34 14.01 -4.56
N LEU A 262 10.63 13.80 -4.28
CA LEU A 262 11.53 14.78 -3.70
C LEU A 262 12.83 14.86 -4.51
N ILE A 263 13.55 15.96 -4.37
CA ILE A 263 14.95 16.08 -4.82
C ILE A 263 15.81 15.72 -3.60
N PRO A 264 16.64 14.66 -3.66
CA PRO A 264 17.50 14.29 -2.54
C PRO A 264 18.48 15.42 -2.20
N ASP A 265 18.69 15.67 -0.91
CA ASP A 265 19.71 16.62 -0.48
C ASP A 265 21.11 16.08 -0.82
N GLU A 266 21.96 16.91 -1.43
CA GLU A 266 23.33 16.53 -1.81
C GLU A 266 24.23 16.19 -0.59
N ASP A 267 23.83 16.61 0.61
CA ASP A 267 24.62 16.52 1.86
C ASP A 267 24.32 15.27 2.72
N GLU A 268 23.37 14.40 2.34
CA GLU A 268 23.04 13.17 3.10
C GLU A 268 23.81 11.91 2.64
N GLN A 269 24.82 12.06 1.77
CA GLN A 269 25.62 10.94 1.22
C GLN A 269 26.92 10.60 1.98
N ASP A 270 27.14 11.14 3.19
CA ASP A 270 28.33 10.85 4.02
C ASP A 270 28.02 10.03 5.29
#